data_AF-A0A2W5TUW2-F1
#
_entry.id   AF-A0A2W5TUW2-F1
#
_cell.length_a   1.000
_cell.length_b   1.000
_cell.length_c   1.000
_cell.angle_alpha   90.00
_cell.angle_beta   90.00
_cell.angle_gamma   90.00
#
_symmetry.space_group_name_H-M   'P 1'
#
loop_
_entity.id
_entity.type
_entity.pdbx_description
1 polymer ?
#
loop_
_entity_poly.entity_id
_entity_poly.type
_entity_poly.pdbx_seq_one_letter_code
_entity_poly.pdbx_strand_id
1 'polypeptide(L)'
;MVVIAGPTASGKTALAIEVAKRIDAEIISADSQQVYRYFDIGMAKPSADELAAVPHHLVNVVEPTEDFSAARFATMADEAIAQIRSRGKRVLVVGGTGLYLRVLLHGVVAAPSRDDELRAKLEAFADEHGNAALHARLAAVDPVTAAKHPVADRLRVIRALEIHELTGKPASEHREAHAFVEDRYPYQLWVLNPEREAVYAAINSRTQKMFDAGLIDEARRNLQWRNTAPMRAVGYVQALAVIDGTMTREQAVIDTAQATRKYAKRQFTWFKKEKGARHVEPHRALEQIVSAAPRPRSRGE
;
A
#
# COMPACT_ATOMS: atom_id res chain seq x y z
N MET A 1 -11.48 14.89 5.53
CA MET A 1 -10.04 14.60 5.73
C MET A 1 -9.29 14.92 4.45
N VAL A 2 -7.97 15.10 4.53
CA VAL A 2 -7.11 15.25 3.35
C VAL A 2 -6.38 13.94 3.12
N VAL A 3 -6.26 13.51 1.86
CA VAL A 3 -5.51 12.31 1.47
C VAL A 3 -4.45 12.72 0.45
N ILE A 4 -3.19 12.41 0.73
CA ILE A 4 -2.06 12.62 -0.18
C ILE A 4 -1.56 11.26 -0.65
N ALA A 5 -1.79 10.98 -1.93
CA ALA A 5 -1.41 9.77 -2.62
C ALA A 5 -0.38 10.05 -3.70
N GLY A 6 0.23 8.98 -4.22
CA GLY A 6 1.21 9.09 -5.32
C GLY A 6 2.28 8.00 -5.28
N PRO A 7 3.08 7.88 -6.34
CA PRO A 7 4.06 6.82 -6.48
C PRO A 7 5.17 6.93 -5.41
N THR A 8 5.85 5.82 -5.12
CA THR A 8 7.04 5.84 -4.27
C THR A 8 8.09 6.82 -4.82
N ALA A 9 8.88 7.42 -3.94
CA ALA A 9 9.86 8.46 -4.27
C ALA A 9 9.28 9.77 -4.90
N SER A 10 7.97 10.04 -4.75
CA SER A 10 7.36 11.30 -5.21
C SER A 10 7.41 12.46 -4.21
N GLY A 11 8.12 12.32 -3.08
CA GLY A 11 8.21 13.37 -2.05
C GLY A 11 7.01 13.50 -1.10
N LYS A 12 6.13 12.49 -1.02
CA LYS A 12 4.91 12.53 -0.18
C LYS A 12 5.18 12.84 1.29
N THR A 13 6.18 12.21 1.91
CA THR A 13 6.46 12.36 3.35
C THR A 13 6.80 13.80 3.69
N ALA A 14 7.78 14.39 2.99
CA ALA A 14 8.18 15.78 3.19
C ALA A 14 7.00 16.75 2.97
N LEU A 15 6.24 16.57 1.88
CA LEU A 15 5.04 17.38 1.62
C LEU A 15 3.99 17.24 2.74
N ALA A 16 3.74 16.01 3.19
CA ALA A 16 2.72 15.74 4.19
C ALA A 16 3.04 16.36 5.54
N ILE A 17 4.31 16.34 5.95
CA ILE A 17 4.77 17.01 7.17
C ILE A 17 4.48 18.52 7.10
N GLU A 18 4.83 19.16 5.98
CA GLU A 18 4.59 20.60 5.80
C GLU A 18 3.10 20.95 5.72
N VAL A 19 2.30 20.12 5.04
CA VAL A 19 0.83 20.28 5.04
C VAL A 19 0.31 20.12 6.47
N ALA A 20 0.69 19.06 7.18
CA ALA A 20 0.17 18.74 8.50
C ALA A 20 0.43 19.86 9.52
N LYS A 21 1.62 20.46 9.51
CA LYS A 21 1.94 21.64 10.34
C LYS A 21 0.99 22.81 10.06
N ARG A 22 0.72 23.11 8.78
CA ARG A 22 -0.09 24.26 8.37
C ARG A 22 -1.58 24.07 8.62
N ILE A 23 -2.08 22.84 8.59
CA ILE A 23 -3.51 22.54 8.79
C ILE A 23 -3.78 21.92 10.18
N ASP A 24 -2.80 21.93 11.08
CA ASP A 24 -2.90 21.30 12.41
C ASP A 24 -3.46 19.87 12.36
N ALA A 25 -2.81 19.03 11.55
CA ALA A 25 -3.19 17.64 11.33
C ALA A 25 -2.17 16.65 11.91
N GLU A 26 -2.65 15.45 12.18
CA GLU A 26 -1.83 14.26 12.42
C GLU A 26 -1.87 13.35 11.18
N ILE A 27 -0.79 12.60 10.95
CA ILE A 27 -0.60 11.78 9.75
C ILE A 27 -0.98 10.33 10.03
N ILE A 28 -1.76 9.71 9.15
CA ILE A 28 -1.97 8.26 9.09
C ILE A 28 -1.22 7.72 7.87
N SER A 29 -0.23 6.84 8.09
CA SER A 29 0.49 6.18 7.00
C SER A 29 -0.36 5.09 6.36
N ALA A 30 -0.64 5.23 5.06
CA ALA A 30 -1.29 4.24 4.21
C ALA A 30 -0.25 3.52 3.33
N ASP A 31 0.75 2.94 3.99
CA ASP A 31 1.81 2.14 3.38
C ASP A 31 1.81 0.72 3.98
N SER A 32 1.84 -0.31 3.14
CA SER A 32 1.74 -1.70 3.60
C SER A 32 3.05 -2.26 4.14
N GLN A 33 4.16 -1.53 3.98
CA GLN A 33 5.47 -1.94 4.46
C GLN A 33 5.79 -1.23 5.78
N GLN A 34 5.60 0.09 5.86
CA GLN A 34 6.01 0.90 7.03
C GLN A 34 5.34 0.51 8.36
N VAL A 35 4.29 -0.29 8.32
CA VAL A 35 3.59 -0.85 9.49
C VAL A 35 4.46 -1.82 10.30
N TYR A 36 5.40 -2.53 9.67
CA TYR A 36 6.19 -3.57 10.34
C TYR A 36 7.35 -2.99 11.14
N ARG A 37 7.49 -3.40 12.41
CA ARG A 37 8.62 -3.03 13.28
C ARG A 37 9.95 -3.59 12.77
N TYR A 38 11.06 -2.97 13.17
CA TYR A 38 12.46 -3.39 12.90
C TYR A 38 12.96 -3.33 11.44
N PHE A 39 12.09 -3.01 10.48
CA PHE A 39 12.42 -2.93 9.05
C PHE A 39 12.41 -1.47 8.57
N ASP A 40 13.43 -0.69 8.89
CA ASP A 40 13.39 0.76 8.72
C ASP A 40 13.98 1.21 7.38
N ILE A 41 15.21 0.76 7.08
CA ILE A 41 15.96 1.20 5.88
C ILE A 41 15.25 0.72 4.61
N GLY A 42 14.96 -0.58 4.52
CA GLY A 42 14.42 -1.18 3.30
C GLY A 42 12.98 -0.73 2.98
N MET A 43 12.26 -0.20 3.96
CA MET A 43 10.89 0.29 3.80
C MET A 43 10.81 1.80 3.61
N ALA A 44 11.95 2.49 3.61
CA ALA A 44 12.04 3.95 3.53
C ALA A 44 11.07 4.61 4.51
N LYS A 45 11.09 4.18 5.77
CA LYS A 45 10.27 4.79 6.82
C LYS A 45 10.70 6.24 7.05
N PRO A 46 9.78 7.10 7.53
CA PRO A 46 10.16 8.44 7.95
C PRO A 46 11.28 8.37 9.00
N SER A 47 12.23 9.30 8.94
CA SER A 47 13.32 9.38 9.92
C SER A 47 12.80 9.74 11.32
N ALA A 48 13.64 9.57 12.34
CA ALA A 48 13.29 10.00 13.70
C ALA A 48 12.90 11.49 13.75
N ASP A 49 13.60 12.35 13.01
CA ASP A 49 13.30 13.78 12.92
C ASP A 49 11.95 14.05 12.23
N GLU A 50 11.63 13.30 11.16
CA GLU A 50 10.35 13.39 10.47
C GLU A 50 9.18 12.91 11.35
N LEU A 51 9.38 11.84 12.12
CA LEU A 51 8.41 11.33 13.09
C LEU A 51 8.22 12.27 14.28
N ALA A 52 9.29 12.96 14.70
CA ALA A 52 9.22 13.97 15.76
C ALA A 52 8.56 15.27 15.31
N ALA A 53 8.65 15.60 14.01
CA ALA A 53 8.08 16.83 13.47
C ALA A 53 6.55 16.86 13.50
N VAL A 54 5.89 15.73 13.25
CA VAL A 54 4.42 15.57 13.26
C VAL A 54 4.07 14.13 13.70
N PRO A 55 3.04 13.92 14.55
CA PRO A 55 2.60 12.58 14.91
C PRO A 55 2.20 11.74 13.68
N HIS A 56 2.82 10.57 13.55
CA HIS A 56 2.52 9.57 12.53
C HIS A 56 1.88 8.33 13.16
N HIS A 57 0.72 7.95 12.66
CA HIS A 57 0.00 6.74 13.02
C HIS A 57 0.25 5.66 11.98
N LEU A 58 0.12 4.40 12.40
CA LEU A 58 0.29 3.21 11.56
C LEU A 58 1.70 3.05 10.95
N VAL A 59 2.71 3.52 11.68
CA VAL A 59 4.13 3.20 11.44
C VAL A 59 4.61 2.40 12.64
N ASN A 60 5.32 1.29 12.42
CA ASN A 60 5.80 0.41 13.49
C ASN A 60 4.70 -0.13 14.43
N VAL A 61 3.54 -0.50 13.87
CA VAL A 61 2.38 -0.96 14.64
C VAL A 61 2.14 -2.47 14.55
N VAL A 62 2.94 -3.19 13.78
CA VAL A 62 2.78 -4.64 13.51
C VAL A 62 4.11 -5.36 13.73
N GLU A 63 4.08 -6.51 14.39
CA GLU A 63 5.24 -7.39 14.52
C GLU A 63 5.54 -8.11 13.19
N PRO A 64 6.81 -8.46 12.91
CA PRO A 64 7.21 -9.11 11.66
C PRO A 64 6.42 -10.38 11.30
N THR A 65 6.00 -11.15 12.31
CA THR A 65 5.31 -12.43 12.14
C THR A 65 3.81 -12.30 11.97
N GLU A 66 3.25 -11.11 12.18
CA GLU A 66 1.82 -10.89 12.08
C GLU A 66 1.38 -10.60 10.64
N ASP A 67 0.23 -11.15 10.25
CA ASP A 67 -0.39 -10.80 8.98
C ASP A 67 -1.04 -9.41 9.04
N PHE A 68 -0.88 -8.64 7.95
CA PHE A 68 -1.45 -7.30 7.83
C PHE A 68 -2.24 -7.11 6.54
N SER A 69 -3.57 -7.24 6.66
CA SER A 69 -4.52 -7.13 5.55
C SER A 69 -5.03 -5.69 5.36
N ALA A 70 -5.61 -5.41 4.19
CA ALA A 70 -6.27 -4.12 3.94
C ALA A 70 -7.47 -3.87 4.87
N ALA A 71 -8.16 -4.93 5.31
CA ALA A 71 -9.23 -4.83 6.29
C ALA A 71 -8.68 -4.45 7.67
N ARG A 72 -7.60 -5.10 8.12
CA ARG A 72 -6.92 -4.76 9.38
C ARG A 72 -6.39 -3.33 9.36
N PHE A 73 -5.80 -2.89 8.24
CA PHE A 73 -5.43 -1.49 8.04
C PHE A 73 -6.61 -0.55 8.25
N ALA A 74 -7.76 -0.84 7.63
CA ALA A 74 -8.93 0.03 7.72
C ALA A 74 -9.46 0.15 9.15
N THR A 75 -9.55 -0.97 9.89
CA THR A 75 -9.94 -0.95 11.30
C THR A 75 -9.00 -0.09 12.13
N MET A 76 -7.68 -0.29 12.02
CA MET A 76 -6.70 0.50 12.78
C MET A 76 -6.68 1.97 12.35
N ALA A 77 -6.94 2.25 11.08
CA ALA A 77 -7.07 3.62 10.58
C ALA A 77 -8.33 4.30 11.13
N ASP A 78 -9.46 3.59 11.27
CA ASP A 78 -10.68 4.13 11.87
C ASP A 78 -10.45 4.52 13.34
N GLU A 79 -9.74 3.67 14.09
CA GLU A 79 -9.33 3.94 15.47
C GLU A 79 -8.43 5.18 15.56
N ALA A 80 -7.42 5.26 14.71
CA ALA A 80 -6.53 6.43 14.63
C ALA A 80 -7.32 7.70 14.26
N ILE A 81 -8.24 7.63 13.29
CA ILE A 81 -9.12 8.75 12.91
C ILE A 81 -9.94 9.23 14.11
N ALA A 82 -10.55 8.31 14.87
CA ALA A 82 -11.35 8.65 16.04
C ALA A 82 -10.51 9.34 17.11
N GLN A 83 -9.32 8.81 17.40
CA GLN A 83 -8.37 9.38 18.35
C GLN A 83 -7.88 10.78 17.94
N ILE A 84 -7.51 10.98 16.67
CA ILE A 84 -7.07 12.28 16.16
C ILE A 84 -8.21 13.31 16.30
N ARG A 85 -9.42 12.91 15.93
CA ARG A 85 -10.60 13.79 16.03
C ARG A 85 -10.96 14.11 17.48
N SER A 86 -10.81 13.18 18.42
CA SER A 86 -11.09 13.43 19.84
C SER A 86 -10.14 14.48 20.44
N ARG A 87 -8.95 14.65 19.86
CA ARG A 87 -8.00 15.75 20.18
C ARG A 87 -8.30 17.06 19.46
N GLY A 88 -9.35 17.12 18.64
CA GLY A 88 -9.70 18.28 17.82
C GLY A 88 -8.74 18.52 16.65
N LYS A 89 -7.87 17.55 16.33
CA LYS A 89 -6.90 17.65 15.24
C LYS A 89 -7.51 17.19 13.91
N ARG A 90 -6.93 17.65 12.81
CA ARG A 90 -7.31 17.18 11.47
C ARG A 90 -6.62 15.86 11.14
N VAL A 91 -7.26 15.08 10.26
CA VAL A 91 -6.68 13.83 9.74
C VAL A 91 -6.08 14.09 8.36
N LEU A 92 -4.80 13.73 8.22
CA LEU A 92 -4.09 13.66 6.95
C LEU A 92 -3.67 12.20 6.68
N VAL A 93 -4.22 11.57 5.65
CA VAL A 93 -3.83 10.22 5.24
C VAL A 93 -2.78 10.32 4.14
N VAL A 94 -1.66 9.59 4.26
CA VAL A 94 -0.53 9.70 3.32
C VAL A 94 -0.07 8.32 2.92
N GLY A 95 0.01 8.01 1.62
CA GLY A 95 0.50 6.69 1.23
C GLY A 95 0.52 6.39 -0.25
N GLY A 96 1.12 5.25 -0.58
CA GLY A 96 1.23 4.74 -1.94
C GLY A 96 0.42 3.46 -2.18
N THR A 97 -0.18 2.89 -1.14
CA THR A 97 -0.93 1.62 -1.25
C THR A 97 -2.37 1.91 -1.63
N GLY A 98 -2.64 1.92 -2.93
CA GLY A 98 -3.98 2.24 -3.47
C GLY A 98 -5.11 1.40 -2.89
N LEU A 99 -4.87 0.11 -2.61
CA LEU A 99 -5.87 -0.76 -1.96
C LEU A 99 -6.20 -0.30 -0.54
N TYR A 100 -5.22 0.14 0.25
CA TYR A 100 -5.44 0.62 1.61
C TYR A 100 -6.28 1.90 1.60
N LEU A 101 -5.93 2.85 0.72
CA LEU A 101 -6.71 4.07 0.53
C LEU A 101 -8.15 3.74 0.11
N ARG A 102 -8.32 2.82 -0.85
CA ARG A 102 -9.65 2.43 -1.32
C ARG A 102 -10.51 1.83 -0.20
N VAL A 103 -9.94 0.93 0.60
CA VAL A 103 -10.68 0.30 1.70
C VAL A 103 -11.00 1.29 2.82
N LEU A 104 -10.09 2.23 3.11
CA LEU A 104 -10.37 3.29 4.06
C LEU A 104 -11.50 4.22 3.60
N LEU A 105 -11.50 4.59 2.32
CA LEU A 105 -12.43 5.58 1.78
C LEU A 105 -13.80 4.99 1.41
N HIS A 106 -13.84 3.76 0.91
CA HIS A 106 -15.06 3.16 0.35
C HIS A 106 -15.49 1.87 1.07
N GLY A 107 -14.63 1.30 1.91
CA GLY A 107 -14.92 0.07 2.65
C GLY A 107 -14.32 -1.19 2.05
N VAL A 108 -14.47 -2.28 2.81
CA VAL A 108 -14.08 -3.62 2.39
C VAL A 108 -15.26 -4.23 1.64
N VAL A 109 -15.01 -4.79 0.45
CA VAL A 109 -15.99 -5.69 -0.18
C VAL A 109 -16.28 -6.81 0.79
N ALA A 110 -17.53 -6.89 1.27
CA ALA A 110 -17.98 -7.92 2.20
C ALA A 110 -17.78 -9.29 1.56
N ALA A 111 -16.65 -9.92 1.88
CA ALA A 111 -16.22 -11.19 1.32
C ALA A 111 -15.70 -12.04 2.47
N PRO A 112 -15.85 -13.38 2.39
CA PRO A 112 -15.43 -14.28 3.45
C PRO A 112 -13.94 -14.12 3.75
N SER A 113 -13.55 -14.41 4.99
CA SER A 113 -12.14 -14.49 5.37
C SER A 113 -11.36 -15.46 4.49
N ARG A 114 -10.04 -15.32 4.53
CA ARG A 114 -9.12 -16.24 3.86
C ARG A 114 -9.29 -17.65 4.44
N ASP A 115 -9.32 -18.66 3.58
CA ASP A 115 -9.34 -20.09 3.97
C ASP A 115 -8.07 -20.78 3.43
N ASP A 116 -7.13 -21.11 4.33
CA ASP A 116 -5.82 -21.62 3.94
C ASP A 116 -5.89 -23.04 3.34
N GLU A 117 -6.81 -23.88 3.80
CA GLU A 117 -6.97 -25.24 3.29
C GLU A 117 -7.49 -25.22 1.85
N LEU A 118 -8.51 -24.39 1.59
CA LEU A 118 -9.08 -24.20 0.27
C LEU A 118 -8.06 -23.58 -0.70
N ARG A 119 -7.28 -22.60 -0.24
CA ARG A 119 -6.21 -22.04 -1.07
C ARG A 119 -5.17 -23.09 -1.42
N ALA A 120 -4.72 -23.90 -0.46
CA ALA A 120 -3.77 -24.96 -0.72
C ALA A 120 -4.30 -25.95 -1.76
N LYS A 121 -5.59 -26.29 -1.72
CA LYS A 121 -6.26 -27.15 -2.73
C LYS A 121 -6.28 -26.49 -4.12
N LEU A 122 -6.66 -25.22 -4.20
CA LEU A 122 -6.68 -24.47 -5.47
C LEU A 122 -5.28 -24.23 -6.03
N GLU A 123 -4.29 -24.05 -5.15
CA GLU A 123 -2.89 -23.96 -5.50
C GLU A 123 -2.42 -25.30 -6.07
N ALA A 124 -2.60 -26.42 -5.36
CA ALA A 124 -2.24 -27.75 -5.84
C ALA A 124 -2.87 -28.07 -7.21
N PHE A 125 -4.15 -27.75 -7.40
CA PHE A 125 -4.83 -27.90 -8.69
C PHE A 125 -4.13 -27.12 -9.81
N ALA A 126 -3.74 -25.87 -9.55
CA ALA A 126 -3.06 -25.05 -10.54
C ALA A 126 -1.63 -25.53 -10.82
N ASP A 127 -0.95 -26.14 -9.86
CA ASP A 127 0.37 -26.74 -10.04
C ASP A 127 0.29 -28.03 -10.86
N GLU A 128 -0.77 -28.83 -10.67
CA GLU A 128 -0.97 -30.08 -11.40
C GLU A 128 -1.52 -29.89 -12.82
N HIS A 129 -2.45 -28.95 -13.02
CA HIS A 129 -3.19 -28.79 -14.28
C HIS A 129 -2.91 -27.47 -15.01
N GLY A 130 -2.13 -26.58 -14.38
CA GLY A 130 -1.76 -25.28 -14.92
C GLY A 130 -2.78 -24.17 -14.66
N ASN A 131 -2.30 -22.93 -14.70
CA ASN A 131 -3.10 -21.73 -14.46
C ASN A 131 -4.25 -21.56 -15.47
N ALA A 132 -4.12 -22.07 -16.70
CA ALA A 132 -5.17 -21.99 -17.71
C ALA A 132 -6.40 -22.81 -17.29
N ALA A 133 -6.20 -24.01 -16.73
CA ALA A 133 -7.29 -24.83 -16.20
C ALA A 133 -7.98 -24.16 -15.01
N LEU A 134 -7.20 -23.57 -14.10
CA LEU A 134 -7.73 -22.82 -12.96
C LEU A 134 -8.55 -21.60 -13.42
N HIS A 135 -8.06 -20.87 -14.43
CA HIS A 135 -8.79 -19.73 -15.01
C HIS A 135 -10.08 -20.17 -15.71
N ALA A 136 -10.08 -21.31 -16.41
CA ALA A 136 -11.29 -21.88 -16.99
C ALA A 136 -12.34 -22.24 -15.92
N ARG A 137 -11.92 -22.79 -14.77
CA ARG A 137 -12.82 -22.98 -13.62
C ARG A 137 -13.44 -21.67 -13.15
N LEU A 138 -12.65 -20.60 -13.07
CA LEU A 138 -13.18 -19.28 -12.73
C LEU A 138 -14.16 -18.76 -13.79
N ALA A 139 -13.85 -18.92 -15.08
CA ALA A 139 -14.70 -18.45 -16.16
C ALA A 139 -16.09 -19.12 -16.17
N ALA A 140 -16.16 -20.37 -15.71
CA ALA A 140 -17.43 -21.10 -15.59
C ALA A 140 -18.36 -20.54 -14.49
N VAL A 141 -17.80 -20.03 -13.39
CA VAL A 141 -18.58 -19.54 -12.23
C VAL A 141 -18.66 -18.02 -12.14
N ASP A 142 -17.69 -17.31 -12.71
CA ASP A 142 -17.59 -15.85 -12.67
C ASP A 142 -16.89 -15.31 -13.93
N PRO A 143 -17.57 -15.32 -15.09
CA PRO A 143 -17.00 -14.87 -16.36
C PRO A 143 -16.60 -13.39 -16.34
N VAL A 144 -17.32 -12.56 -15.55
CA VAL A 144 -17.02 -11.13 -15.38
C VAL A 144 -15.66 -10.92 -14.70
N THR A 145 -15.36 -11.71 -13.67
CA THR A 145 -14.07 -11.66 -12.99
C THR A 145 -12.97 -12.27 -13.84
N ALA A 146 -13.23 -13.38 -14.54
CA ALA A 146 -12.29 -14.03 -15.44
C ALA A 146 -11.82 -13.10 -16.57
N ALA A 147 -12.73 -12.33 -17.18
CA ALA A 147 -12.39 -11.38 -18.24
C ALA A 147 -11.47 -10.23 -17.78
N LYS A 148 -11.51 -9.88 -16.48
CA LYS A 148 -10.70 -8.78 -15.91
C LYS A 148 -9.31 -9.22 -15.45
N HIS A 149 -9.11 -10.52 -15.19
CA HIS A 149 -7.87 -11.05 -14.65
C HIS A 149 -7.20 -11.98 -15.68
N PRO A 150 -5.98 -11.67 -16.13
CA PRO A 150 -5.23 -12.57 -17.01
C PRO A 150 -4.97 -13.92 -16.34
N VAL A 151 -4.78 -14.97 -17.14
CA VAL A 151 -4.45 -16.33 -16.67
C VAL A 151 -3.25 -16.36 -15.71
N ALA A 152 -2.26 -15.49 -15.93
CA ALA A 152 -1.07 -15.39 -15.08
C ALA A 152 -1.36 -14.81 -13.67
N ASP A 153 -2.52 -14.19 -13.43
CA ASP A 153 -2.88 -13.61 -12.14
C ASP A 153 -3.47 -14.65 -11.18
N ARG A 154 -2.71 -15.73 -10.94
CA ARG A 154 -3.09 -16.89 -10.12
C ARG A 154 -3.69 -16.47 -8.78
N LEU A 155 -3.10 -15.47 -8.12
CA LEU A 155 -3.54 -15.00 -6.81
C LEU A 155 -4.97 -14.43 -6.85
N ARG A 156 -5.32 -13.62 -7.86
CA ARG A 156 -6.68 -13.07 -7.98
C ARG A 156 -7.68 -14.10 -8.48
N VAL A 157 -7.25 -15.03 -9.32
CA VAL A 157 -8.07 -16.16 -9.76
C VAL A 157 -8.45 -17.04 -8.56
N ILE A 158 -7.47 -17.45 -7.75
CA ILE A 158 -7.69 -18.23 -6.53
C ILE A 158 -8.61 -17.48 -5.57
N ARG A 159 -8.40 -16.18 -5.33
CA ARG A 159 -9.28 -15.41 -4.44
C ARG A 159 -10.72 -15.36 -4.95
N ALA A 160 -10.94 -15.24 -6.25
CA ALA A 160 -12.29 -15.21 -6.82
C ALA A 160 -13.00 -16.56 -6.69
N LEU A 161 -12.28 -17.66 -6.94
CA LEU A 161 -12.77 -19.02 -6.73
C LEU A 161 -13.03 -19.30 -5.25
N GLU A 162 -12.12 -18.91 -4.35
CA GLU A 162 -12.26 -19.04 -2.90
C GLU A 162 -13.53 -18.35 -2.40
N ILE A 163 -13.81 -17.12 -2.86
CA ILE A 163 -15.06 -16.41 -2.51
C ILE A 163 -16.27 -17.21 -2.98
N HIS A 164 -16.26 -17.68 -4.24
CA HIS A 164 -17.37 -18.45 -4.79
C HIS A 164 -17.60 -19.77 -4.04
N GLU A 165 -16.55 -20.53 -3.74
CA GLU A 165 -16.69 -21.81 -3.03
C GLU A 165 -17.17 -21.62 -1.58
N LEU A 166 -16.78 -20.53 -0.92
CA LEU A 166 -17.21 -20.23 0.46
C LEU A 166 -18.62 -19.64 0.55
N THR A 167 -19.08 -18.87 -0.45
CA THR A 167 -20.38 -18.18 -0.37
C THR A 167 -21.44 -18.66 -1.36
N GLY A 168 -21.06 -19.51 -2.32
CA GLY A 168 -21.91 -19.88 -3.46
C GLY A 168 -22.22 -18.72 -4.42
N LYS A 169 -21.52 -17.58 -4.31
CA LYS A 169 -21.77 -16.36 -5.09
C LYS A 169 -20.51 -15.86 -5.79
N PRO A 170 -20.57 -15.41 -7.05
CA PRO A 170 -19.41 -14.89 -7.77
C PRO A 170 -18.77 -13.68 -7.08
N ALA A 171 -17.45 -13.56 -7.16
CA ALA A 171 -16.73 -12.39 -6.64
C ALA A 171 -17.08 -11.08 -7.37
N SER A 172 -17.57 -11.16 -8.62
CA SER A 172 -18.12 -10.03 -9.35
C SER A 172 -19.39 -9.47 -8.70
N GLU A 173 -20.30 -10.32 -8.22
CA GLU A 173 -21.54 -9.91 -7.55
C GLU A 173 -21.24 -9.16 -6.25
N HIS A 174 -20.34 -9.67 -5.41
CA HIS A 174 -19.89 -8.98 -4.19
C HIS A 174 -19.30 -7.60 -4.48
N ARG A 175 -18.53 -7.47 -5.58
CA ARG A 175 -17.95 -6.19 -5.99
C ARG A 175 -18.97 -5.21 -6.54
N GLU A 176 -19.98 -5.69 -7.25
CA GLU A 176 -21.07 -4.87 -7.76
C GLU A 176 -21.91 -4.32 -6.61
N ALA A 177 -22.29 -5.16 -5.65
CA ALA A 177 -22.99 -4.73 -4.44
C ALA A 177 -22.22 -3.63 -3.68
N HIS A 178 -20.89 -3.78 -3.57
CA HIS A 178 -20.04 -2.77 -2.92
C HIS A 178 -19.92 -1.46 -3.73
N ALA A 179 -20.13 -1.47 -5.05
CA ALA A 179 -20.02 -0.26 -5.87
C ALA A 179 -21.11 0.78 -5.55
N PHE A 180 -22.19 0.36 -4.85
CA PHE A 180 -23.30 1.20 -4.41
C PHE A 180 -23.17 1.70 -2.97
N VAL A 181 -22.08 1.37 -2.27
CA VAL A 181 -21.84 1.81 -0.90
C VAL A 181 -21.33 3.26 -0.92
N GLU A 182 -21.85 4.09 -0.02
CA GLU A 182 -21.40 5.48 0.14
C GLU A 182 -19.96 5.56 0.67
N ASP A 183 -19.28 6.65 0.34
CA ASP A 183 -17.96 6.94 0.89
C ASP A 183 -18.01 7.02 2.42
N ARG A 184 -17.08 6.32 3.08
CA ARG A 184 -17.03 6.17 4.54
C ARG A 184 -16.77 7.49 5.27
N TYR A 185 -16.13 8.43 4.58
CA TYR A 185 -15.76 9.73 5.11
C TYR A 185 -15.83 10.82 4.04
N PRO A 186 -16.08 12.08 4.41
CA PRO A 186 -15.78 13.20 3.52
C PRO A 186 -14.26 13.35 3.35
N TYR A 187 -13.76 13.29 2.12
CA TYR A 187 -12.33 13.43 1.83
C TYR A 187 -12.03 14.33 0.62
N GLN A 188 -10.77 14.77 0.55
CA GLN A 188 -10.16 15.33 -0.65
C GLN A 188 -8.95 14.47 -1.00
N LEU A 189 -8.99 13.82 -2.17
CA LEU A 189 -7.91 12.99 -2.66
C LEU A 189 -6.99 13.78 -3.57
N TRP A 190 -5.75 13.97 -3.14
CA TRP A 190 -4.69 14.62 -3.91
C TRP A 190 -3.67 13.57 -4.33
N VAL A 191 -3.39 13.49 -5.63
CA VAL A 191 -2.41 12.55 -6.19
C VAL A 191 -1.24 13.34 -6.73
N LEU A 192 -0.06 13.14 -6.16
CA LEU A 192 1.18 13.68 -6.72
C LEU A 192 1.45 13.02 -8.06
N ASN A 193 1.60 13.85 -9.09
CA ASN A 193 1.85 13.42 -10.47
C ASN A 193 3.18 13.95 -11.01
N PRO A 194 4.32 13.60 -10.40
CA PRO A 194 5.63 13.99 -10.92
C PRO A 194 5.92 13.36 -12.29
N GLU A 195 6.84 13.98 -13.02
CA GLU A 195 7.45 13.39 -14.21
C GLU A 195 8.07 12.02 -13.92
N ARG A 196 7.86 11.06 -14.82
CA ARG A 196 8.32 9.67 -14.63
C ARG A 196 9.82 9.57 -14.48
N GLU A 197 10.56 10.33 -15.29
CA GLU A 197 12.03 10.35 -15.26
C GLU A 197 12.55 10.87 -13.91
N ALA A 198 11.91 11.90 -13.34
CA ALA A 198 12.25 12.40 -12.01
C ALA A 198 12.01 11.33 -10.93
N VAL A 199 10.91 10.58 -11.00
CA VAL A 199 10.64 9.47 -10.09
C VAL A 199 11.68 8.36 -10.23
N TYR A 200 12.10 8.02 -11.46
CA TYR A 200 13.08 6.96 -11.68
C TYR A 200 14.48 7.38 -11.21
N ALA A 201 14.88 8.63 -11.44
CA ALA A 201 16.11 9.18 -10.88
C ALA A 201 16.09 9.17 -9.35
N ALA A 202 14.98 9.59 -8.73
CA ALA A 202 14.79 9.55 -7.29
C ALA A 202 14.82 8.12 -6.73
N ILE A 203 14.21 7.15 -7.42
CA ILE A 203 14.28 5.73 -7.07
C ILE A 203 15.74 5.25 -7.08
N ASN A 204 16.48 5.52 -8.15
CA ASN A 204 17.88 5.08 -8.26
C ASN A 204 18.74 5.65 -7.13
N SER A 205 18.65 6.97 -6.90
CA SER A 205 19.37 7.64 -5.82
C SER A 205 18.98 7.07 -4.44
N ARG A 206 17.69 6.88 -4.19
CA ARG A 206 17.20 6.34 -2.91
C ARG A 206 17.64 4.90 -2.70
N THR A 207 17.60 4.05 -3.73
CA THR A 207 18.09 2.67 -3.64
C THR A 207 19.57 2.63 -3.30
N GLN A 208 20.40 3.44 -3.95
CA GLN A 208 21.82 3.52 -3.60
C GLN A 208 21.99 3.90 -2.12
N LYS A 209 21.31 4.97 -1.67
CA LYS A 209 21.35 5.41 -0.27
C LYS A 209 20.88 4.33 0.71
N MET A 210 19.87 3.53 0.38
CA MET A 210 19.42 2.42 1.25
C MET A 210 20.53 1.38 1.46
N PHE A 211 21.21 0.98 0.38
CA PHE A 211 22.31 0.02 0.48
C PHE A 211 23.56 0.62 1.13
N ASP A 212 23.81 1.91 0.98
CA ASP A 212 24.90 2.61 1.65
C ASP A 212 24.62 2.78 3.16
N ALA A 213 23.35 2.94 3.54
CA ALA A 213 22.90 3.04 4.93
C ALA A 213 22.88 1.70 5.69
N GLY A 214 23.26 0.59 5.05
CA GLY A 214 23.35 -0.72 5.70
C GLY A 214 22.10 -1.58 5.60
N LEU A 215 21.34 -1.51 4.49
CA LEU A 215 20.18 -2.40 4.25
C LEU A 215 20.54 -3.90 4.39
N ILE A 216 21.71 -4.31 3.91
CA ILE A 216 22.17 -5.70 4.03
C ILE A 216 22.37 -6.08 5.50
N ASP A 217 22.89 -5.16 6.31
CA ASP A 217 23.12 -5.40 7.73
C ASP A 217 21.80 -5.42 8.52
N GLU A 218 20.84 -4.57 8.17
CA GLU A 218 19.47 -4.64 8.71
C GLU A 218 18.81 -5.99 8.38
N ALA A 219 18.90 -6.44 7.11
CA ALA A 219 18.41 -7.75 6.73
C ALA A 219 19.11 -8.88 7.51
N ARG A 220 20.42 -8.78 7.74
CA ARG A 220 21.20 -9.76 8.52
C ARG A 220 20.74 -9.81 9.99
N ARG A 221 20.51 -8.66 10.63
CA ARG A 221 19.97 -8.58 12.00
C ARG A 221 18.59 -9.21 12.12
N ASN A 222 17.79 -9.13 11.05
CA ASN A 222 16.40 -9.58 11.02
C ASN A 222 16.23 -11.00 10.45
N LEU A 223 17.30 -11.80 10.31
CA LEU A 223 17.25 -13.14 9.72
C LEU A 223 16.32 -14.12 10.44
N GLN A 224 16.06 -13.92 11.73
CA GLN A 224 15.06 -14.70 12.47
C GLN A 224 13.65 -14.61 11.86
N TRP A 225 13.35 -13.54 11.12
CA TRP A 225 12.08 -13.33 10.43
C TRP A 225 12.17 -13.56 8.91
N ARG A 226 13.20 -14.27 8.44
CA ARG A 226 13.48 -14.49 7.02
C ARG A 226 12.27 -14.94 6.19
N ASN A 227 11.39 -15.76 6.76
CA ASN A 227 10.24 -16.32 6.06
C ASN A 227 8.94 -15.48 6.18
N THR A 228 9.01 -14.28 6.76
CA THR A 228 7.85 -13.41 7.01
C THR A 228 7.55 -12.46 5.84
N ALA A 229 6.37 -11.85 5.85
CA ALA A 229 5.93 -10.87 4.84
C ALA A 229 6.91 -9.71 4.59
N PRO A 230 7.44 -9.00 5.61
CA PRO A 230 8.35 -7.87 5.40
C PRO A 230 9.65 -8.26 4.67
N MET A 231 10.17 -9.47 4.90
CA MET A 231 11.38 -9.97 4.24
C MET A 231 11.18 -10.31 2.74
N ARG A 232 9.92 -10.39 2.30
CA ARG A 232 9.57 -10.57 0.87
C ARG A 232 9.43 -9.24 0.12
N ALA A 233 9.62 -8.11 0.79
CA ALA A 233 9.52 -6.80 0.17
C ALA A 233 10.75 -6.49 -0.73
N VAL A 234 10.52 -5.62 -1.72
CA VAL A 234 11.59 -5.10 -2.59
C VAL A 234 12.64 -4.38 -1.73
N GLY A 235 13.91 -4.71 -1.93
CA GLY A 235 15.02 -4.31 -1.07
C GLY A 235 15.50 -5.49 -0.23
N TYR A 236 14.63 -6.08 0.58
CA TYR A 236 14.98 -7.22 1.44
C TYR A 236 15.22 -8.51 0.67
N VAL A 237 14.43 -8.80 -0.36
CA VAL A 237 14.66 -9.99 -1.21
C VAL A 237 16.06 -9.94 -1.84
N GLN A 238 16.48 -8.76 -2.31
CA GLN A 238 17.81 -8.56 -2.90
C GLN A 238 18.90 -8.60 -1.83
N ALA A 239 18.67 -8.00 -0.66
CA ALA A 239 19.60 -8.07 0.46
C ALA A 239 19.83 -9.52 0.92
N LEU A 240 18.76 -10.33 0.99
CA LEU A 240 18.85 -11.76 1.29
C LEU A 240 19.64 -12.51 0.23
N ALA A 241 19.44 -12.22 -1.06
CA ALA A 241 20.22 -12.84 -2.12
C ALA A 241 21.73 -12.56 -2.01
N VAL A 242 22.10 -11.35 -1.54
CA VAL A 242 23.51 -11.02 -1.21
C VAL A 242 24.00 -11.82 -0.01
N ILE A 243 23.20 -11.91 1.05
CA ILE A 243 23.53 -12.71 2.24
C ILE A 243 23.75 -14.18 1.87
N ASP A 244 22.96 -14.71 0.93
CA ASP A 244 23.04 -16.10 0.47
C ASP A 244 24.17 -16.33 -0.57
N GLY A 245 24.87 -15.29 -0.99
CA GLY A 245 25.94 -15.38 -1.99
C GLY A 245 25.45 -15.61 -3.43
N THR A 246 24.16 -15.40 -3.72
CA THR A 246 23.56 -15.59 -5.05
C THR A 246 23.53 -14.30 -5.89
N MET A 247 23.79 -13.15 -5.28
CA MET A 247 23.96 -11.86 -5.95
C MET A 247 25.09 -11.05 -5.32
N THR A 248 25.77 -10.21 -6.10
CA THR A 248 26.66 -9.17 -5.54
C THR A 248 25.84 -7.97 -5.05
N ARG A 249 26.47 -7.12 -4.23
CA ARG A 249 25.85 -5.87 -3.76
C ARG A 249 25.43 -4.97 -4.93
N GLU A 250 26.28 -4.86 -5.95
CA GLU A 250 26.03 -4.03 -7.13
C GLU A 250 24.82 -4.55 -7.93
N GLN A 251 24.73 -5.87 -8.10
CA GLN A 251 23.57 -6.51 -8.72
C GLN A 251 22.29 -6.27 -7.92
N ALA A 252 22.36 -6.41 -6.60
CA ALA A 252 21.23 -6.16 -5.71
C ALA A 252 20.71 -4.71 -5.79
N VAL A 253 21.60 -3.72 -5.83
CA VAL A 253 21.22 -2.30 -6.02
C VAL A 253 20.48 -2.11 -7.35
N ILE A 254 21.00 -2.67 -8.44
CA ILE A 254 20.39 -2.55 -9.77
C ILE A 254 19.02 -3.22 -9.79
N ASP A 255 18.92 -4.45 -9.27
CA ASP A 255 17.68 -5.22 -9.26
C ASP A 255 16.61 -4.57 -8.35
N THR A 256 16.98 -4.12 -7.15
CA THR A 256 16.07 -3.35 -6.28
C THR A 256 15.54 -2.13 -7.01
N ALA A 257 16.39 -1.33 -7.67
CA ALA A 257 15.94 -0.15 -8.41
C ALA A 257 14.97 -0.52 -9.55
N GLN A 258 15.25 -1.59 -10.31
CA GLN A 258 14.34 -2.10 -11.34
C GLN A 258 12.99 -2.53 -10.77
N ALA A 259 12.99 -3.30 -9.69
CA ALA A 259 11.78 -3.77 -9.01
C ALA A 259 10.96 -2.60 -8.45
N THR A 260 11.61 -1.59 -7.86
CA THR A 260 10.96 -0.37 -7.36
C THR A 260 10.36 0.45 -8.51
N ARG A 261 11.01 0.56 -9.67
CA ARG A 261 10.43 1.21 -10.87
C ARG A 261 9.19 0.48 -11.37
N LYS A 262 9.21 -0.86 -11.41
CA LYS A 262 8.03 -1.68 -11.73
C LYS A 262 6.89 -1.42 -10.74
N TYR A 263 7.20 -1.27 -9.45
CA TYR A 263 6.21 -0.92 -8.42
C TYR A 263 5.64 0.50 -8.63
N ALA A 264 6.49 1.51 -8.85
CA ALA A 264 6.07 2.87 -9.14
C ALA A 264 5.17 2.95 -10.39
N LYS A 265 5.51 2.20 -11.46
CA LYS A 265 4.67 2.08 -12.65
C LYS A 265 3.26 1.55 -12.31
N ARG A 266 3.16 0.55 -11.44
CA ARG A 266 1.86 0.03 -10.98
C ARG A 266 1.07 1.10 -10.21
N GLN A 267 1.75 1.89 -9.36
CA GLN A 267 1.12 2.99 -8.63
C GLN A 267 0.61 4.09 -9.56
N PHE A 268 1.39 4.50 -10.56
CA PHE A 268 0.91 5.43 -11.59
C PHE A 268 -0.34 4.90 -12.29
N THR A 269 -0.34 3.64 -12.72
CA THR A 269 -1.50 3.02 -13.37
C THR A 269 -2.72 2.96 -12.45
N TRP A 270 -2.51 2.70 -11.16
CA TRP A 270 -3.58 2.68 -10.16
C TRP A 270 -4.20 4.07 -10.01
N PHE A 271 -3.39 5.07 -9.67
CA PHE A 271 -3.91 6.41 -9.35
C PHE A 271 -4.48 7.15 -10.56
N LYS A 272 -4.01 6.85 -11.78
CA LYS A 272 -4.64 7.37 -13.01
C LYS A 272 -6.10 6.94 -13.17
N LYS A 273 -6.50 5.82 -12.58
CA LYS A 273 -7.87 5.26 -12.64
C LYS A 273 -8.72 5.64 -11.43
N GLU A 274 -8.16 6.31 -10.44
CA GLU A 274 -8.88 6.64 -9.20
C GLU A 274 -9.82 7.82 -9.46
N LYS A 275 -11.14 7.57 -9.32
CA LYS A 275 -12.15 8.60 -9.57
C LYS A 275 -12.11 9.65 -8.46
N GLY A 276 -12.37 10.91 -8.79
CA GLY A 276 -12.37 12.01 -7.82
C GLY A 276 -10.98 12.47 -7.34
N ALA A 277 -9.90 11.89 -7.86
CA ALA A 277 -8.54 12.31 -7.56
C ALA A 277 -8.18 13.66 -8.22
N ARG A 278 -7.61 14.57 -7.43
CA ARG A 278 -7.01 15.83 -7.90
C ARG A 278 -5.53 15.59 -8.14
N HIS A 279 -5.13 15.50 -9.40
CA HIS A 279 -3.73 15.35 -9.77
C HIS A 279 -3.01 16.69 -9.67
N VAL A 280 -1.85 16.70 -9.01
CA VAL A 280 -1.08 17.92 -8.78
C VAL A 280 0.41 17.70 -8.96
N GLU A 281 1.06 18.68 -9.57
CA GLU A 281 2.52 18.72 -9.67
C GLU A 281 3.15 18.97 -8.29
N PRO A 282 4.24 18.27 -7.92
CA PRO A 282 4.84 18.39 -6.59
C PRO A 282 5.13 19.83 -6.15
N HIS A 283 5.62 20.68 -7.07
CA HIS A 283 5.97 22.07 -6.77
C HIS A 283 4.77 22.98 -6.47
N ARG A 284 3.53 22.57 -6.82
CA ARG A 284 2.29 23.31 -6.54
C ARG A 284 1.47 22.70 -5.41
N ALA A 285 1.82 21.48 -5.00
CA ALA A 285 0.97 20.66 -4.15
C ALA A 285 0.71 21.30 -2.78
N LEU A 286 1.74 21.87 -2.14
CA LEU A 286 1.62 22.42 -0.78
C LEU A 286 0.54 23.49 -0.68
N GLU A 287 0.63 24.54 -1.50
CA GLU A 287 -0.32 25.67 -1.44
C GLU A 287 -1.73 25.27 -1.86
N GLN A 288 -1.87 24.39 -2.85
CA GLN A 288 -3.19 23.92 -3.28
C GLN A 288 -3.87 23.04 -2.24
N ILE A 289 -3.12 22.15 -1.57
CA ILE A 289 -3.66 21.27 -0.54
C ILE A 289 -4.08 22.09 0.69
N VAL A 290 -3.22 23.02 1.12
CA VAL A 290 -3.49 23.85 2.30
C VAL A 290 -4.68 24.78 2.07
N SER A 291 -4.77 25.44 0.90
CA SER A 291 -5.90 26.33 0.58
C SER A 291 -7.23 25.60 0.46
N ALA A 292 -7.22 24.35 -0.01
CA ALA A 292 -8.43 23.54 -0.12
C ALA A 292 -8.79 22.81 1.18
N ALA A 293 -7.88 22.75 2.15
CA ALA A 293 -8.10 22.02 3.39
C ALA A 293 -9.33 22.58 4.14
N PRO A 294 -10.17 21.72 4.73
CA PRO A 294 -11.35 22.17 5.46
C PRO A 294 -10.98 23.18 6.55
N ARG A 295 -11.66 24.34 6.55
CA ARG A 295 -11.54 25.33 7.63
C ARG A 295 -11.93 24.69 8.97
N PRO A 296 -11.35 25.13 10.09
CA PRO A 296 -11.70 24.56 11.38
C PRO A 296 -13.18 24.84 11.61
N ARG A 297 -13.94 23.83 12.02
CA ARG A 297 -15.28 24.11 12.56
C ARG A 297 -15.06 24.98 13.79
N SER A 298 -15.61 26.19 13.78
CA SER A 298 -15.66 27.03 14.98
C SER A 298 -16.26 26.19 16.11
N ARG A 299 -15.63 26.19 17.28
CA ARG A 299 -16.23 25.60 18.48
C ARG A 299 -17.47 26.42 18.81
N GLY A 300 -18.64 25.99 18.35
CA GLY A 300 -19.90 26.71 18.60
C GLY A 300 -20.96 26.53 17.51
N GLU A 301 -21.20 25.30 17.05
CA GLU A 301 -22.47 24.87 16.43
C GLU A 301 -22.75 23.41 16.85
#